data_AF-A0A965HMV9-F1
#
_entry.id   AF-A0A965HMV9-F1
#
_cell.length_a   1.000
_cell.length_b   1.000
_cell.length_c   1.000
_cell.angle_alpha   90.00
_cell.angle_beta   90.00
_cell.angle_gamma   90.00
#
_symmetry.space_group_name_H-M   'P 1'
#
loop_
_entity.id
_entity.type
_entity.pdbx_description
1 polymer ?
#
loop_
_entity_poly.entity_id
_entity_poly.type
_entity_poly.pdbx_seq_one_letter_code
_entity_poly.pdbx_strand_id
1 'polypeptide(L)'
;MDGGNGFDSLSLQAQFLNSNDSQISNIEEVLLAVAGLVVNLALQTEPLLVRGFLSGNQSITSGSGNDSLTGGTGSDMLDGGAGADSIVGAAGADSLLGGGGDDT
;
A
#
# COMPACT_ATOMS: atom_id res chain seq x y z
N MET A 1 6.06 12.72 -9.22
CA MET A 1 5.23 12.16 -10.31
C MET A 1 3.83 12.45 -9.86
N ASP A 2 3.25 13.54 -10.35
CA ASP A 2 1.85 13.85 -10.08
C ASP A 2 0.99 13.09 -11.09
N GLY A 3 0.03 12.28 -10.62
CA GLY A 3 -0.91 11.59 -11.52
C GLY A 3 -1.74 12.57 -12.35
N GLY A 4 -1.98 13.76 -11.79
CA GLY A 4 -2.74 14.82 -12.42
C GLY A 4 -4.20 14.74 -12.04
N ASN A 5 -5.10 15.01 -12.99
CA ASN A 5 -6.54 14.83 -12.77
C ASN A 5 -6.94 13.44 -13.27
N GLY A 6 -7.62 12.68 -12.43
CA GLY A 6 -8.13 11.37 -12.83
C GLY A 6 -8.03 10.37 -11.71
N PHE A 7 -8.07 9.10 -12.09
CA PHE A 7 -7.63 8.00 -11.23
C PHE A 7 -6.31 7.53 -11.80
N ASP A 8 -5.24 7.67 -11.03
CA ASP A 8 -3.89 7.44 -11.50
C ASP A 8 -3.24 6.26 -10.76
N SER A 9 -2.43 5.51 -11.51
CA SER A 9 -1.87 4.24 -11.06
C SER A 9 -0.35 4.25 -11.17
N LEU A 10 0.32 3.93 -10.08
CA LEU A 10 1.76 3.74 -9.99
C LEU A 10 2.09 2.25 -9.93
N SER A 11 2.69 1.71 -11.00
CA SER A 11 3.20 0.35 -10.97
C SER A 11 4.63 0.29 -10.42
N LEU A 12 4.83 -0.50 -9.36
CA LEU A 12 6.12 -0.75 -8.74
C LEU A 12 6.69 -2.10 -9.16
N GLN A 13 7.90 -2.09 -9.72
CA GLN A 13 8.69 -3.27 -10.07
C GLN A 13 9.97 -3.43 -9.23
N ALA A 14 10.16 -2.50 -8.29
CA ALA A 14 11.31 -2.45 -7.40
C ALA A 14 10.89 -1.85 -6.06
N GLN A 15 11.77 -2.01 -5.07
CA GLN A 15 11.62 -1.48 -3.73
C GLN A 15 11.29 0.03 -3.76
N PHE A 16 10.39 0.47 -2.89
CA PHE A 16 9.95 1.86 -2.83
C PHE A 16 9.95 2.33 -1.37
N LEU A 17 11.08 2.85 -0.90
CA LEU A 17 11.36 2.88 0.54
C LEU A 17 11.04 4.18 1.26
N ASN A 18 10.74 5.27 0.55
CA ASN A 18 10.28 6.54 1.12
C ASN A 18 9.72 7.41 0.01
N SER A 19 8.41 7.67 0.03
CA SER A 19 7.82 8.80 -0.70
C SER A 19 7.44 9.89 0.29
N ASN A 20 8.00 11.07 0.12
CA ASN A 20 7.31 12.27 0.57
C ASN A 20 5.99 12.38 -0.21
N ASP A 21 4.96 12.91 0.42
CA ASP A 21 3.64 13.21 -0.17
C ASP A 21 3.73 13.78 -1.60
N SER A 22 4.59 14.78 -1.79
CA SER A 22 4.81 15.44 -3.09
C SER A 22 5.42 14.55 -4.20
N GLN A 23 6.00 13.39 -3.86
CA GLN A 23 6.62 12.50 -4.86
C GLN A 23 5.61 11.67 -5.63
N ILE A 24 4.46 11.34 -5.04
CA ILE A 24 3.38 10.57 -5.67
C ILE A 24 2.01 11.23 -5.47
N SER A 25 1.99 12.55 -5.32
CA SER A 25 0.76 13.34 -5.19
C SER A 25 -0.24 13.04 -6.31
N ASN A 26 -1.53 12.92 -5.97
CA ASN A 26 -2.59 12.53 -6.91
C ASN A 26 -2.36 11.13 -7.54
N ILE A 27 -1.79 10.19 -6.80
CA ILE A 27 -1.84 8.77 -7.14
C ILE A 27 -2.83 8.12 -6.20
N GLU A 28 -3.86 7.48 -6.74
CA GLU A 28 -4.87 6.77 -5.95
C GLU A 28 -4.58 5.27 -5.88
N GLU A 29 -3.81 4.72 -6.83
CA GLU A 29 -3.48 3.30 -6.88
C GLU A 29 -1.98 3.04 -6.94
N VAL A 30 -1.51 2.15 -6.07
CA VAL A 30 -0.17 1.58 -6.14
C VAL A 30 -0.29 0.09 -6.51
N LEU A 31 0.18 -0.25 -7.71
CA LEU A 31 0.18 -1.61 -8.23
C LEU A 31 1.56 -2.26 -8.10
N LEU A 32 1.68 -3.26 -7.24
CA LEU A 32 2.90 -4.01 -7.02
C LEU A 32 2.99 -5.17 -8.04
N ALA A 33 3.94 -5.07 -8.97
CA ALA A 33 4.02 -5.95 -10.13
C ALA A 33 4.89 -7.21 -9.92
N VAL A 34 5.63 -7.30 -8.81
CA VAL A 34 6.56 -8.40 -8.52
C VAL A 34 6.49 -8.83 -7.05
N ALA A 35 7.00 -10.03 -6.77
CA ALA A 35 7.12 -10.56 -5.41
C ALA A 35 8.26 -9.87 -4.62
N GLY A 36 8.15 -9.80 -3.28
CA GLY A 36 9.28 -9.40 -2.43
C GLY A 36 9.52 -7.89 -2.36
N LEU A 37 8.51 -7.07 -2.65
CA LEU A 37 8.63 -5.62 -2.52
C LEU A 37 8.48 -5.19 -1.06
N VAL A 38 9.34 -4.26 -0.68
CA VAL A 38 9.25 -3.42 0.50
C VAL A 38 8.84 -2.04 0.01
N VAL A 39 7.67 -1.62 0.45
CA VAL A 39 6.99 -0.40 0.04
C VAL A 39 6.67 0.39 1.30
N ASN A 40 7.15 1.62 1.36
CA ASN A 40 6.95 2.52 2.49
C ASN A 40 6.41 3.86 1.98
N LEU A 41 5.15 4.08 2.27
CA LEU A 41 4.33 5.23 1.92
C LEU A 41 3.89 5.99 3.19
N ALA A 42 4.58 5.81 4.32
CA ALA A 42 4.21 6.35 5.63
C ALA A 42 4.07 7.89 5.70
N LEU A 43 4.53 8.62 4.69
CA LEU A 43 4.41 10.08 4.61
C LEU A 43 3.34 10.53 3.60
N GLN A 44 2.56 9.62 3.03
CA GLN A 44 1.43 9.97 2.16
C GLN A 44 0.22 10.36 3.01
N THR A 45 -0.55 11.32 2.51
CA THR A 45 -1.72 11.83 3.24
C THR A 45 -3.04 11.55 2.54
N GLU A 46 -3.01 11.24 1.25
CA GLU A 46 -4.19 10.85 0.49
C GLU A 46 -4.56 9.38 0.70
N PRO A 47 -5.84 9.02 0.49
CA PRO A 47 -6.27 7.63 0.42
C PRO A 47 -5.57 6.88 -0.72
N LEU A 48 -5.01 5.72 -0.41
CA LEU A 48 -4.30 4.86 -1.35
C LEU A 48 -4.94 3.49 -1.46
N LEU A 49 -4.97 2.98 -2.68
CA LEU A 49 -5.32 1.62 -3.00
C LEU A 49 -4.07 0.83 -3.37
N VAL A 50 -3.56 0.04 -2.42
CA VAL A 50 -2.35 -0.76 -2.61
C VAL A 50 -2.73 -2.21 -2.89
N ARG A 51 -2.37 -2.69 -4.07
CA ARG A 51 -2.69 -4.04 -4.54
C ARG A 51 -1.70 -4.51 -5.60
N GLY A 52 -1.90 -5.70 -6.14
CA GLY A 52 -0.97 -6.35 -7.06
C GLY A 52 -0.53 -7.68 -6.47
N PHE A 53 0.47 -8.35 -7.05
CA PHE A 53 1.05 -9.62 -6.56
C PHE A 53 0.02 -10.73 -6.23
N LEU A 54 -0.16 -11.67 -7.17
CA LEU A 54 -0.85 -12.93 -6.88
C LEU A 54 -0.04 -13.85 -5.95
N SER A 55 1.27 -13.60 -5.78
CA SER A 55 2.16 -14.46 -5.00
C SER A 55 3.42 -13.79 -4.48
N GLY A 56 3.93 -14.32 -3.37
CA GLY A 56 5.18 -13.94 -2.71
C GLY A 56 4.99 -12.87 -1.65
N ASN A 57 5.82 -12.93 -0.61
CA ASN A 57 5.76 -12.06 0.56
C ASN A 57 6.01 -10.60 0.19
N GLN A 58 5.19 -9.70 0.72
CA GLN A 58 5.39 -8.26 0.64
C GLN A 58 5.56 -7.65 2.03
N SER A 59 6.19 -6.48 2.07
CA SER A 59 6.20 -5.60 3.24
C SER A 59 5.69 -4.23 2.79
N ILE A 60 4.51 -3.84 3.24
CA ILE A 60 3.82 -2.63 2.81
C ILE A 60 3.48 -1.82 4.06
N THR A 61 3.85 -0.55 4.04
CA THR A 61 3.38 0.47 4.98
C THR A 61 2.71 1.56 4.17
N SER A 62 1.43 1.82 4.43
CA SER A 62 0.67 2.92 3.84
C SER A 62 0.74 4.19 4.70
N GLY A 63 -0.12 5.16 4.42
CA GLY A 63 0.03 6.55 4.86
C GLY A 63 -0.87 6.91 6.04
N SER A 64 -1.27 8.19 6.09
CA SER A 64 -2.28 8.69 7.02
C SER A 64 -3.69 8.81 6.40
N GLY A 65 -3.87 8.27 5.19
CA GLY A 65 -5.13 8.28 4.45
C GLY A 65 -6.04 7.13 4.87
N ASN A 66 -7.28 7.10 4.38
CA ASN A 66 -8.12 5.91 4.55
C ASN A 66 -7.75 4.91 3.45
N ASP A 67 -6.81 4.03 3.75
CA ASP A 67 -6.14 3.22 2.77
C ASP A 67 -6.83 1.87 2.58
N SER A 68 -6.65 1.27 1.40
CA SER A 68 -7.11 -0.08 1.10
C SER A 68 -5.94 -0.94 0.64
N LEU A 69 -5.56 -1.92 1.46
CA LEU A 69 -4.43 -2.80 1.23
C LEU A 69 -4.95 -4.20 0.92
N THR A 70 -4.53 -4.76 -0.20
CA THR A 70 -4.80 -6.16 -0.55
C THR A 70 -3.49 -6.91 -0.73
N GLY A 71 -3.27 -7.87 0.16
CA GLY A 71 -2.24 -8.90 0.14
C GLY A 71 -2.44 -9.92 -0.98
N GLY A 72 -1.41 -10.75 -1.19
CA GLY A 72 -1.37 -11.78 -2.21
C GLY A 72 -1.45 -13.18 -1.62
N THR A 73 -0.94 -14.17 -2.36
CA THR A 73 -0.55 -15.43 -1.71
C THR A 73 0.86 -15.27 -1.12
N GLY A 74 1.10 -15.65 0.13
CA GLY A 74 2.40 -15.43 0.76
C GLY A 74 2.29 -15.14 2.25
N SER A 75 3.41 -14.82 2.88
CA SER A 75 3.42 -14.24 4.22
C SER A 75 3.66 -12.75 4.09
N ASP A 76 2.58 -11.98 4.08
CA ASP A 76 2.64 -10.54 3.89
C ASP A 76 2.74 -9.80 5.23
N MET A 77 3.40 -8.64 5.21
CA MET A 77 3.38 -7.67 6.30
C MET A 77 2.72 -6.40 5.76
N LEU A 78 1.49 -6.13 6.22
CA LEU A 78 0.68 -5.00 5.77
C LEU A 78 0.41 -4.08 6.96
N ASP A 79 0.76 -2.80 6.82
CA ASP A 79 0.54 -1.76 7.83
C ASP A 79 -0.25 -0.61 7.20
N GLY A 80 -1.45 -0.37 7.72
CA GLY A 80 -2.40 0.69 7.30
C GLY A 80 -1.95 2.10 7.66
N GLY A 81 -1.10 2.24 8.67
CA GLY A 81 -0.65 3.55 9.12
C GLY A 81 -1.71 4.25 9.99
N ALA A 82 -2.21 5.40 9.56
CA ALA A 82 -3.28 6.09 10.28
C ALA A 82 -4.43 6.36 9.32
N GLY A 83 -5.65 6.46 9.81
CA GLY A 83 -6.84 6.52 8.96
C GLY A 83 -7.77 5.35 9.27
N ALA A 84 -8.94 5.33 8.64
CA ALA A 84 -9.83 4.17 8.72
C ALA A 84 -9.52 3.25 7.54
N ASP A 85 -8.71 2.23 7.80
CA ASP A 85 -8.12 1.40 6.75
C ASP A 85 -8.93 0.13 6.48
N SER A 86 -8.82 -0.40 5.25
CA SER A 86 -9.30 -1.73 4.92
C SER A 86 -8.16 -2.63 4.47
N ILE A 87 -7.90 -3.70 5.21
CA ILE A 87 -6.71 -4.54 5.02
C ILE A 87 -7.11 -6.00 4.84
N VAL A 88 -6.82 -6.55 3.67
CA VAL A 88 -7.06 -7.96 3.34
C VAL A 88 -5.73 -8.66 3.11
N GLY A 89 -5.30 -9.54 4.02
CA GLY A 89 -4.05 -10.32 3.86
C GLY A 89 -4.09 -11.39 2.76
N ALA A 90 -5.30 -11.83 2.37
CA ALA A 90 -5.52 -12.96 1.47
C ALA A 90 -4.96 -14.29 2.03
N ALA A 91 -4.10 -15.00 1.29
CA ALA A 91 -3.76 -16.38 1.62
C ALA A 91 -2.32 -16.52 2.11
N GLY A 92 -2.17 -17.00 3.33
CA GLY A 92 -0.89 -17.40 3.92
C GLY A 92 -0.81 -16.95 5.37
N ALA A 93 0.40 -16.79 5.89
CA ALA A 93 0.60 -16.38 7.28
C ALA A 93 0.99 -14.90 7.31
N ASP A 94 -0.02 -14.04 7.40
CA ASP A 94 0.12 -12.60 7.28
C ASP A 94 0.22 -11.90 8.64
N SER A 95 0.90 -10.76 8.66
CA SER A 95 0.89 -9.81 9.76
C SER A 95 0.20 -8.54 9.29
N LEU A 96 -1.01 -8.31 9.80
CA LEU A 96 -1.83 -7.16 9.47
C LEU A 96 -1.85 -6.19 10.65
N LEU A 97 -1.42 -4.96 10.43
CA LEU A 97 -1.49 -3.86 11.38
C LEU A 97 -2.42 -2.80 10.80
N GLY A 98 -3.60 -2.63 11.39
CA GLY A 98 -4.53 -1.55 11.00
C GLY A 98 -3.92 -0.17 11.26
N GLY A 99 -3.27 -0.03 12.41
CA GLY A 99 -2.65 1.22 12.80
C GLY A 99 -3.61 2.09 13.60
N GLY A 100 -3.73 3.36 13.26
CA GLY A 100 -4.54 4.32 14.01
C GLY A 100 -5.85 4.67 13.33
N GLY A 101 -6.97 4.13 13.81
CA GLY A 101 -8.31 4.47 13.35
C GLY A 101 -9.27 3.30 13.59
N ASP A 102 -10.42 3.34 12.91
CA ASP A 102 -11.39 2.23 12.94
C ASP A 102 -11.22 1.40 11.66
N ASP A 103 -10.48 0.30 11.76
CA ASP A 103 -10.01 -0.49 10.62
C ASP A 103 -10.87 -1.75 10.37
N THR A 104 -10.89 -2.27 9.14
CA THR A 104 -11.62 -3.49 8.74
C THR A 104 -10.83 -4.48 7.89
#